data_AF-A0A951P1J9-F1
#
_entry.id   AF-A0A951P1J9-F1
#
_cell.length_a   1.000
_cell.length_b   1.000
_cell.length_c   1.000
_cell.angle_alpha   90.00
_cell.angle_beta   90.00
_cell.angle_gamma   90.00
#
_symmetry.space_group_name_H-M   'P 1'
#
loop_
_entity.id
_entity.type
_entity.pdbx_description
1 polymer ?
#
loop_
_entity_poly.entity_id
_entity_poly.type
_entity_poly.pdbx_seq_one_letter_code
_entity_poly.pdbx_strand_id
1 'polypeptide(L)'
;MTAVDGLEAIAKQQPEVAAQCLEVVQEQLTHFAENEPDFNGCLIGVLVEFRVMEAVPLIEWAFAARKVDEMFNGDWNEVQVSLGLKSRDEVPRRRFELRPTPLEDVRPSSSTGSSPAGSQKQKSKSKAKRKQQSDARRKNRKKK
;
A
#
# COMPACT_ATOMS: atom_id res chain seq x y z
N MET A 1 -17.02 4.50 21.55
CA MET A 1 -17.60 3.52 20.62
C MET A 1 -17.04 3.83 19.25
N THR A 2 -15.94 3.16 18.93
CA THR A 2 -15.18 3.33 17.69
C THR A 2 -15.78 2.42 16.61
N ALA A 3 -15.62 2.78 15.33
CA ALA A 3 -16.12 1.96 14.21
C ALA A 3 -15.56 0.52 14.23
N VAL A 4 -14.38 0.34 14.85
CA VAL A 4 -13.73 -0.95 15.10
C VAL A 4 -14.58 -1.83 16.03
N ASP A 5 -15.11 -1.27 17.12
CA ASP A 5 -15.98 -1.99 18.08
C ASP A 5 -17.25 -2.52 17.39
N GLY A 6 -17.74 -1.80 16.37
CA GLY A 6 -18.91 -2.19 15.58
C GLY A 6 -18.63 -3.34 14.62
N LEU A 7 -17.47 -3.34 13.96
CA LEU A 7 -17.01 -4.45 13.12
C LEU A 7 -16.75 -5.71 13.94
N GLU A 8 -16.17 -5.58 15.14
CA GLU A 8 -15.97 -6.70 16.06
C GLU A 8 -17.31 -7.28 16.55
N ALA A 9 -18.31 -6.44 16.82
CA ALA A 9 -19.64 -6.88 17.22
C ALA A 9 -20.41 -7.59 16.08
N ILE A 10 -20.27 -7.11 14.84
CA ILE A 10 -20.90 -7.73 13.66
C ILE A 10 -20.23 -9.06 13.32
N ALA A 11 -18.90 -9.13 13.40
CA ALA A 11 -18.15 -10.39 13.25
C ALA A 11 -18.55 -11.42 14.30
N LYS A 12 -18.86 -11.00 15.54
CA LYS A 12 -19.41 -11.85 16.60
C LYS A 12 -20.87 -12.27 16.36
N GLN A 13 -21.67 -11.45 15.68
CA GLN A 13 -23.11 -11.72 15.45
C GLN A 13 -23.38 -12.61 14.22
N GLN A 14 -22.53 -12.57 13.20
CA GLN A 14 -22.68 -13.41 11.98
C GLN A 14 -21.33 -13.96 11.50
N PRO A 15 -20.73 -14.92 12.22
CA PRO A 15 -19.44 -15.51 11.87
C PRO A 15 -19.44 -16.22 10.51
N GLU A 16 -20.60 -16.71 10.05
CA GLU A 16 -20.75 -17.37 8.74
C GLU A 16 -20.54 -16.40 7.57
N VAL A 17 -21.07 -15.17 7.67
CA VAL A 17 -20.90 -14.14 6.62
C VAL A 17 -19.47 -13.62 6.62
N ALA A 18 -18.87 -13.45 7.80
CA ALA A 18 -17.46 -13.07 7.92
C ALA A 18 -16.54 -14.12 7.27
N ALA A 19 -16.80 -15.41 7.48
CA ALA A 19 -16.02 -16.48 6.85
C ALA A 19 -16.10 -16.43 5.31
N GLN A 20 -17.30 -16.24 4.74
CA GLN A 20 -17.48 -16.12 3.28
C GLN A 20 -16.74 -14.90 2.71
N CYS A 21 -16.78 -13.75 3.41
CA CYS A 21 -16.03 -12.57 2.98
C CYS A 21 -14.53 -12.81 3.00
N LEU A 22 -14.00 -13.48 4.04
CA LEU A 22 -12.58 -13.81 4.14
C LEU A 22 -12.14 -14.84 3.10
N GLU A 23 -13.01 -15.76 2.71
CA GLU A 23 -12.76 -16.68 1.60
C GLU A 23 -12.59 -15.92 0.27
N VAL A 24 -13.49 -14.97 -0.02
CA VAL A 24 -13.37 -14.12 -1.23
C VAL A 24 -12.08 -13.28 -1.21
N VAL A 25 -11.69 -12.76 -0.05
CA VAL A 25 -10.42 -12.02 0.09
C VAL A 25 -9.21 -12.92 -0.18
N GLN A 26 -9.23 -14.15 0.35
CA GLN A 26 -8.17 -15.15 0.07
C GLN A 26 -8.13 -15.52 -1.41
N GLU A 27 -9.28 -15.80 -2.02
CA GLU A 27 -9.40 -16.09 -3.45
C GLU A 27 -8.82 -14.96 -4.28
N GLN A 28 -9.17 -13.71 -3.99
CA GLN A 28 -8.65 -12.56 -4.72
C GLN A 28 -7.13 -12.40 -4.55
N LEU A 29 -6.58 -12.74 -3.38
CA LEU A 29 -5.15 -12.70 -3.14
C LEU A 29 -4.40 -13.80 -3.90
N THR A 30 -5.04 -14.91 -4.29
CA THR A 30 -4.38 -15.93 -5.16
C THR A 30 -3.94 -15.34 -6.50
N HIS A 31 -4.60 -14.27 -6.95
CA HIS A 31 -4.27 -13.52 -8.15
C HIS A 31 -3.24 -12.39 -7.89
N PHE A 32 -2.45 -12.44 -6.81
CA PHE A 32 -1.49 -11.40 -6.43
C PHE A 32 -0.53 -11.00 -7.57
N ALA A 33 -0.23 -11.92 -8.49
CA ALA A 33 0.65 -11.65 -9.63
C ALA A 33 0.06 -10.63 -10.62
N GLU A 34 -1.27 -10.63 -10.77
CA GLU A 34 -2.04 -9.80 -11.69
C GLU A 34 -2.58 -8.52 -11.04
N ASN A 35 -2.82 -8.57 -9.74
CA ASN A 35 -3.26 -7.44 -8.94
C ASN A 35 -2.17 -6.35 -8.82
N GLU A 36 -2.61 -5.10 -8.63
CA GLU A 36 -1.71 -4.00 -8.28
C GLU A 36 -1.18 -4.17 -6.84
N PRO A 37 0.09 -3.81 -6.55
CA PRO A 37 0.70 -4.03 -5.24
C PRO A 37 -0.06 -3.41 -4.05
N ASP A 38 -0.62 -2.21 -4.24
CA ASP A 38 -1.40 -1.51 -3.22
C ASP A 38 -2.69 -2.29 -2.89
N PHE A 39 -3.32 -2.89 -3.89
CA PHE A 39 -4.53 -3.70 -3.69
C PHE A 39 -4.21 -4.99 -2.92
N ASN A 40 -3.10 -5.65 -3.25
CA ASN A 40 -2.62 -6.80 -2.47
C ASN A 40 -2.31 -6.40 -1.02
N GLY A 41 -1.73 -5.21 -0.80
CA GLY A 41 -1.54 -4.66 0.54
C GLY A 41 -2.85 -4.52 1.32
N CYS A 42 -3.90 -4.00 0.69
CA CYS A 42 -5.24 -3.93 1.30
C CYS A 42 -5.80 -5.32 1.64
N LEU A 43 -5.74 -6.29 0.72
CA LEU A 43 -6.23 -7.65 0.96
C LEU A 43 -5.52 -8.32 2.14
N ILE A 44 -4.18 -8.21 2.19
CA ILE A 44 -3.37 -8.75 3.28
C ILE A 44 -3.73 -8.07 4.61
N GLY A 45 -3.99 -6.76 4.62
CA GLY A 45 -4.38 -6.05 5.83
C GLY A 45 -5.67 -6.61 6.45
N VAL A 46 -6.66 -6.94 5.61
CA VAL A 46 -7.89 -7.61 6.07
C VAL A 46 -7.57 -8.99 6.66
N LEU A 47 -6.79 -9.82 5.96
CA LEU A 47 -6.45 -11.17 6.44
C LEU A 47 -5.67 -11.15 7.76
N VAL A 48 -4.80 -10.16 7.95
CA VAL A 48 -4.02 -9.97 9.18
C VAL A 48 -4.91 -9.50 10.34
N GLU A 49 -5.78 -8.51 10.11
CA GLU A 49 -6.73 -8.00 11.11
C GLU A 49 -7.61 -9.13 11.66
N PHE A 50 -8.10 -10.00 10.78
CA PHE A 50 -8.93 -11.15 11.14
C PHE A 50 -8.13 -12.41 11.50
N ARG A 51 -6.79 -12.34 11.51
CA ARG A 51 -5.88 -13.46 11.82
C ARG A 51 -6.21 -14.75 11.07
N VAL A 52 -6.42 -14.65 9.76
CA VAL A 52 -6.70 -15.81 8.89
C VAL A 52 -5.41 -16.62 8.69
N MET A 53 -5.19 -17.62 9.54
CA MET A 53 -3.95 -18.38 9.60
C MET A 53 -3.75 -19.25 8.35
N GLU A 54 -4.83 -19.69 7.71
CA GLU A 54 -4.82 -20.47 6.48
C GLU A 54 -4.20 -19.69 5.31
N ALA A 55 -4.26 -18.36 5.34
CA ALA A 55 -3.73 -17.50 4.29
C ALA A 55 -2.22 -17.26 4.40
N VAL A 56 -1.57 -17.65 5.51
CA VAL A 56 -0.14 -17.39 5.78
C VAL A 56 0.78 -17.75 4.59
N PRO A 57 0.69 -18.95 3.98
CA PRO A 57 1.56 -19.31 2.85
C PRO A 57 1.33 -18.42 1.63
N LEU A 58 0.08 -18.03 1.38
CA LEU A 58 -0.28 -17.17 0.25
C LEU A 58 0.27 -15.75 0.45
N ILE A 59 0.17 -15.22 1.67
CA ILE A 59 0.74 -13.91 2.04
C ILE A 59 2.26 -13.95 1.87
N GLU A 60 2.94 -14.99 2.35
CA GLU A 60 4.39 -15.16 2.19
C GLU A 60 4.79 -15.16 0.71
N TRP A 61 4.07 -15.89 -0.14
CA TRP A 61 4.33 -15.91 -1.58
C TRP A 61 4.14 -14.54 -2.25
N ALA A 62 3.13 -13.78 -1.86
CA ALA A 62 2.90 -12.43 -2.38
C ALA A 62 4.06 -11.49 -2.03
N PHE A 63 4.58 -11.54 -0.79
CA PHE A 63 5.77 -10.79 -0.38
C PHE A 63 7.03 -11.27 -1.10
N ALA A 64 7.24 -12.58 -1.21
CA ALA A 64 8.39 -13.16 -1.91
C ALA A 64 8.43 -12.75 -3.40
N ALA A 65 7.25 -12.65 -4.03
CA ALA A 65 7.09 -12.17 -5.41
C ALA A 65 7.24 -10.65 -5.57
N ARG A 66 7.42 -9.90 -4.47
CA ARG A 66 7.45 -8.42 -4.45
C ARG A 66 6.20 -7.81 -5.06
N LYS A 67 5.04 -8.41 -4.77
CA LYS A 67 3.73 -8.01 -5.28
C LYS A 67 2.88 -7.30 -4.22
N VAL A 68 3.48 -6.80 -3.15
CA VAL A 68 2.78 -6.15 -2.04
C VAL A 68 3.43 -4.81 -1.77
N ASP A 69 2.62 -3.76 -1.64
CA ASP A 69 3.11 -2.50 -1.10
C ASP A 69 3.27 -2.60 0.43
N GLU A 70 4.52 -2.52 0.89
CA GLU A 70 4.89 -2.59 2.30
C GLU A 70 4.43 -1.36 3.12
N MET A 71 3.94 -0.29 2.48
CA MET A 71 3.40 0.87 3.19
C MET A 71 2.15 0.56 4.01
N PHE A 72 1.39 -0.47 3.65
CA PHE A 72 0.13 -0.80 4.31
C PHE A 72 0.32 -1.58 5.61
N ASN A 73 1.09 -2.67 5.58
CA ASN A 73 1.21 -3.61 6.71
C ASN A 73 2.66 -3.84 7.17
N GLY A 74 3.60 -3.05 6.65
CA GLY A 74 5.03 -3.32 6.79
C GLY A 74 5.47 -4.46 5.88
N ASP A 75 6.66 -4.99 6.17
CA ASP A 75 7.20 -6.14 5.44
C ASP A 75 6.69 -7.47 5.99
N TRP A 76 7.18 -8.56 5.40
CA TRP A 76 6.81 -9.90 5.86
C TRP A 76 7.12 -10.13 7.35
N ASN A 77 8.20 -9.56 7.90
CA ASN A 77 8.50 -9.75 9.31
C ASN A 77 7.50 -9.02 10.22
N GLU A 78 7.09 -7.80 9.85
CA GLU A 78 6.04 -7.07 10.57
C GLU A 78 4.71 -7.83 10.51
N VAL A 79 4.36 -8.38 9.35
CA VAL A 79 3.15 -9.21 9.19
C VAL A 79 3.22 -10.48 10.05
N GLN A 80 4.36 -11.15 10.13
CA GLN A 80 4.55 -12.32 11.00
C GLN A 80 4.35 -11.99 12.48
N VAL A 81 4.78 -10.81 12.93
CA VAL A 81 4.51 -10.35 14.30
C VAL A 81 3.02 -10.10 14.51
N SER A 82 2.35 -9.42 13.57
CA SER A 82 0.91 -9.13 13.65
C SER A 82 0.05 -10.40 13.70
N LEU A 83 0.45 -11.44 12.97
CA LEU A 83 -0.20 -12.76 13.00
C LEU A 83 0.17 -13.59 14.25
N GLY A 84 1.13 -13.15 15.06
CA GLY A 84 1.61 -13.86 16.24
C GLY A 84 2.53 -15.05 15.94
N LEU A 85 3.08 -15.12 14.72
CA LEU A 85 4.04 -16.15 14.30
C LEU A 85 5.44 -15.91 14.87
N LYS A 86 5.78 -14.65 15.17
CA LYS A 86 7.05 -14.23 15.81
C LYS A 86 6.77 -13.23 16.92
N SER A 87 7.60 -13.23 17.95
CA SER A 87 7.59 -12.14 18.93
C SER A 87 8.22 -10.87 18.33
N ARG A 88 7.85 -9.70 18.88
CA ARG A 88 8.41 -8.41 18.42
C ARG A 88 9.93 -8.32 18.61
N ASP A 89 10.48 -9.05 19.58
CA ASP A 89 11.91 -9.02 19.89
C ASP A 89 12.76 -9.82 18.88
N GLU A 90 12.14 -10.75 18.14
CA GLU A 90 12.79 -11.52 17.07
C GLU A 90 12.92 -10.74 15.75
N VAL A 91 12.19 -9.63 15.61
CA VAL A 91 12.13 -8.85 14.37
C VAL A 91 12.87 -7.52 14.55
N PRO A 92 13.85 -7.18 13.67
CA PRO A 92 14.50 -5.89 13.70
C PRO A 92 13.49 -4.76 13.60
N ARG A 93 13.51 -3.82 14.56
CA ARG A 93 12.65 -2.63 14.48
C ARG A 93 13.06 -1.80 13.26
N ARG A 94 12.17 -1.68 12.26
CA ARG A 94 12.36 -0.70 11.19
C ARG A 94 12.29 0.70 11.79
N ARG A 95 13.40 1.42 11.76
CA ARG A 95 13.39 2.87 11.92
C ARG A 95 12.83 3.42 10.62
N PHE A 96 11.60 3.95 10.65
CA PHE A 96 11.16 4.82 9.56
C PHE A 96 12.07 6.04 9.60
N GLU A 97 13.09 6.04 8.75
CA GLU A 97 13.88 7.22 8.51
C GLU A 97 12.95 8.23 7.87
N LEU A 98 12.43 9.14 8.70
CA LEU A 98 11.86 10.39 8.23
C LEU A 98 12.96 11.03 7.41
N ARG A 99 12.89 10.86 6.08
CA ARG A 99 13.78 11.56 5.16
C ARG A 99 13.61 13.04 5.51
N PRO A 100 14.64 13.72 6.04
CA PRO A 100 14.48 15.11 6.40
C PRO A 100 14.08 15.82 5.12
N THR A 101 12.84 16.31 5.05
CA THR A 101 12.50 17.29 4.04
C THR A 101 13.45 18.43 4.32
N PRO A 102 14.26 18.87 3.35
CA PRO A 102 14.97 20.13 3.52
C PRO A 102 13.92 21.14 3.96
N LEU A 103 14.04 21.65 5.20
CA LEU A 103 13.37 22.88 5.55
C LEU A 103 13.95 23.87 4.55
N GLU A 104 13.25 24.10 3.44
CA GLU A 104 13.57 25.25 2.63
C GLU A 104 13.39 26.43 3.57
N ASP A 105 14.51 27.09 3.83
CA ASP A 105 14.63 28.30 4.61
C ASP A 105 13.56 29.27 4.07
N VAL A 106 12.42 29.35 4.78
CA VAL A 106 11.35 30.28 4.45
C VAL A 106 11.89 31.65 4.84
N ARG A 107 12.73 32.21 3.97
CA ARG A 107 13.15 33.59 4.04
C ARG A 107 11.87 34.43 4.02
N PRO A 108 11.64 35.29 5.04
CA PRO A 108 10.54 36.23 4.97
C PRO A 108 10.84 37.23 3.84
N SER A 109 10.22 37.01 2.68
CA SER A 109 10.26 37.95 1.57
C SER A 109 9.41 39.15 1.95
N SER A 110 10.07 40.25 2.33
CA SER A 110 9.44 41.55 2.48
C SER A 110 8.74 41.95 1.18
N SER A 111 7.48 42.33 1.32
CA SER A 111 6.48 42.65 0.30
C SER A 111 6.79 43.88 -0.55
N THR A 112 6.55 43.83 -1.87
CA THR A 112 5.80 44.88 -2.61
C THR A 112 5.39 44.37 -4.02
N GLY A 113 4.11 44.53 -4.40
CA GLY A 113 3.68 44.52 -5.81
C GLY A 113 2.59 43.51 -6.19
N SER A 114 1.44 44.01 -6.63
CA SER A 114 0.19 43.29 -6.90
C SER A 114 0.14 42.46 -8.19
N SER A 115 -0.72 41.43 -8.15
CA SER A 115 -1.51 40.80 -9.23
C SER A 115 -0.98 39.57 -10.00
N PRO A 116 -1.90 38.69 -10.49
CA PRO A 116 -1.79 37.24 -10.35
C PRO A 116 -1.51 36.50 -11.66
N ALA A 117 -0.75 35.40 -11.61
CA ALA A 117 -0.81 34.23 -12.51
C ALA A 117 0.47 33.40 -12.37
N GLY A 118 0.38 32.06 -12.27
CA GLY A 118 1.57 31.23 -12.45
C GLY A 118 1.58 29.77 -12.01
N SER A 119 0.47 29.19 -11.54
CA SER A 119 0.41 27.78 -11.13
C SER A 119 0.37 26.81 -12.32
N GLN A 120 1.44 26.73 -13.14
CA GLN A 120 1.44 25.80 -14.28
C GLN A 120 2.77 25.11 -14.65
N LYS A 121 3.91 25.41 -14.03
CA LYS A 121 5.21 24.86 -14.51
C LYS A 121 5.67 23.50 -13.93
N GLN A 122 5.04 22.95 -12.88
CA GLN A 122 5.43 21.63 -12.35
C GLN A 122 4.67 20.43 -12.96
N LYS A 123 3.49 20.64 -13.55
CA LYS A 123 2.73 19.55 -14.22
C LYS A 123 3.27 19.17 -15.60
N SER A 124 4.13 19.98 -16.22
CA SER A 124 4.63 19.73 -17.59
C SER A 124 5.78 18.72 -17.64
N LYS A 125 6.67 18.67 -16.64
CA LYS A 125 7.79 17.71 -16.61
C LYS A 125 7.33 16.26 -16.36
N SER A 126 6.31 16.04 -15.52
CA SER A 126 5.77 14.70 -15.28
C SER A 126 4.94 14.16 -16.45
N LYS A 127 4.18 15.03 -17.14
CA LYS A 127 3.46 14.65 -18.38
C LYS A 127 4.41 14.35 -19.54
N ALA A 128 5.49 15.11 -19.72
CA ALA A 128 6.46 14.86 -20.79
C ALA A 128 7.17 13.50 -20.64
N LYS A 129 7.55 13.12 -19.41
CA LYS A 129 8.21 11.83 -19.12
C LYS A 129 7.24 10.64 -19.27
N ARG A 130 5.97 10.80 -18.87
CA ARG A 130 4.93 9.77 -19.03
C ARG A 130 4.51 9.56 -20.50
N LYS A 131 4.53 10.62 -21.34
CA LYS A 131 4.22 10.53 -22.78
C LYS A 131 5.34 9.87 -23.60
N GLN A 132 6.61 10.14 -23.27
CA GLN A 132 7.75 9.47 -23.92
C GLN A 132 7.77 7.95 -23.66
N GLN A 133 7.37 7.51 -22.47
CA GLN A 133 7.33 6.09 -22.12
C GLN A 133 6.17 5.34 -22.81
N SER A 134 5.03 6.00 -23.07
CA SER A 134 3.90 5.41 -23.80
C SER A 134 4.16 5.31 -25.32
N ASP A 135 4.77 6.32 -25.93
CA ASP A 135 5.07 6.31 -27.38
C ASP A 135 6.18 5.29 -27.73
N ALA A 136 7.15 5.09 -26.83
CA ALA A 136 8.16 4.02 -26.99
C ALA A 136 7.52 2.62 -26.95
N ARG A 137 6.58 2.39 -26.02
CA ARG A 137 5.84 1.13 -25.90
C ARG A 137 4.93 0.86 -27.10
N ARG A 138 4.33 1.89 -27.68
CA ARG A 138 3.45 1.76 -28.87
C ARG A 138 4.23 1.49 -30.16
N LYS A 139 5.43 2.03 -30.32
CA LYS A 139 6.30 1.77 -31.49
C LYS A 139 6.91 0.37 -31.47
N ASN A 140 7.25 -0.16 -30.30
CA ASN A 140 7.76 -1.54 -30.19
C ASN A 140 6.66 -2.61 -30.38
N ARG A 141 5.39 -2.26 -30.21
CA ARG A 141 4.26 -3.19 -30.46
C ARG A 141 3.90 -3.35 -31.95
N LYS A 142 4.39 -2.48 -32.84
CA LYS A 142 4.11 -2.53 -34.30
C LYS A 142 5.22 -3.18 -35.13
N LYS A 143 6.29 -3.68 -34.51
CA LYS A 143 7.43 -4.34 -35.17
C LYS A 143 7.49 -5.85 -34.90
N LYS A 144 6.37 -6.45 -34.48
CA LYS A 144 6.22 -7.89 -34.32
C LYS A 144 5.08 -8.37 -35.20
#